data_AF-A0A932QJ99-F1
#
_entry.id   AF-A0A932QJ99-F1
#
_cell.length_a   1.000
_cell.length_b   1.000
_cell.length_c   1.000
_cell.angle_alpha   90.00
_cell.angle_beta   90.00
_cell.angle_gamma   90.00
#
_symmetry.space_group_name_H-M   'P 1'
#
loop_
_entity.id
_entity.type
_entity.pdbx_description
1 polymer ?
#
loop_
_entity_poly.entity_id
_entity_poly.type
_entity_poly.pdbx_seq_one_letter_code
_entity_poly.pdbx_strand_id
1 'polypeptide(L)'
;MIYFFFVIALILSAFRRPWGIALLVVAWIIFLASSGGIIPPFTPPQLAVTAAVATFILTRYKPNRGVALLIIAWPTYIWRINILHVPTTALELSVYATLLAGLMHTPFRRHLWSRVRAIPKSWWTVLALWVIAWILSAAFSADKQASFGALKAWLVDPLLFAGILAGTVQTATDRIYLLQAAITSGFVVSMFGLYQVVWLRTELQDGRLSSFFHPVANYAAMYLGPIFVMGLGALMYKILRGWWWAAVIMVGLALALTLSYGAFLAVAVGAVTLWVFLPPSKTKRNIAVVTILTSVLAVLGLSQTKNFAEHFTNPDRTSAAVRYQIWRTTWEIIKHHPLFGVGPNNFE
;
A
#
# COMPACT_ATOMS: atom_id res chain seq x y z
N MET A 1 10.34 -22.02 -18.28
CA MET A 1 10.64 -20.97 -19.29
C MET A 1 9.44 -20.59 -20.16
N ILE A 2 8.69 -21.54 -20.75
CA ILE A 2 7.57 -21.22 -21.66
C ILE A 2 6.49 -20.34 -20.98
N TYR A 3 6.13 -20.63 -19.72
CA TYR A 3 5.17 -19.82 -18.95
C TYR A 3 5.64 -18.40 -18.65
N PHE A 4 6.95 -18.17 -18.49
CA PHE A 4 7.51 -16.83 -18.28
C PHE A 4 7.34 -15.94 -19.51
N PHE A 5 7.63 -16.48 -20.71
CA PHE A 5 7.39 -15.78 -21.96
C PHE A 5 5.91 -15.62 -22.27
N PHE A 6 5.06 -16.59 -21.90
CA PHE A 6 3.62 -16.48 -22.03
C PHE A 6 3.04 -15.37 -21.13
N VAL A 7 3.44 -15.31 -19.86
CA VAL A 7 3.03 -14.24 -18.94
C VAL A 7 3.53 -12.88 -19.44
N ILE A 8 4.77 -12.76 -19.91
CA ILE A 8 5.27 -11.51 -20.51
C ILE A 8 4.49 -11.14 -21.77
N ALA A 9 4.17 -12.09 -22.65
CA ALA A 9 3.36 -11.85 -23.85
C ALA A 9 1.92 -11.46 -23.50
N LEU A 10 1.34 -12.05 -22.46
CA LEU A 10 0.01 -11.73 -21.94
C LEU A 10 0.00 -10.33 -21.30
N ILE A 11 1.06 -9.99 -20.55
CA ILE A 11 1.30 -8.64 -20.01
C ILE A 11 1.38 -7.63 -21.17
N LEU A 12 2.23 -7.89 -22.17
CA LEU A 12 2.44 -7.00 -23.31
C LEU A 12 1.19 -6.83 -24.19
N SER A 13 0.40 -7.89 -24.37
CA SER A 13 -0.84 -7.85 -25.16
C SER A 13 -2.00 -7.19 -24.43
N ALA A 14 -2.11 -7.40 -23.11
CA ALA A 14 -3.09 -6.77 -22.25
C ALA A 14 -3.03 -5.23 -22.37
N PHE A 15 -1.84 -4.63 -22.29
CA PHE A 15 -1.69 -3.16 -22.30
C PHE A 15 -2.01 -2.47 -23.64
N ARG A 16 -2.38 -3.19 -24.71
CA ARG A 16 -2.90 -2.56 -25.95
C ARG A 16 -4.37 -2.14 -25.83
N ARG A 17 -5.14 -2.68 -24.88
CA ARG A 17 -6.57 -2.38 -24.71
C ARG A 17 -6.88 -1.91 -23.28
N PRO A 18 -7.94 -1.10 -23.06
CA PRO A 18 -8.33 -0.62 -21.73
C PRO A 18 -8.66 -1.76 -20.74
N TRP A 19 -9.06 -2.94 -21.23
CA TRP A 19 -9.30 -4.15 -20.43
C TRP A 19 -8.03 -4.93 -20.06
N GLY A 20 -6.86 -4.48 -20.52
CA GLY A 20 -5.58 -5.12 -20.23
C GLY A 20 -5.28 -5.24 -18.75
N ILE A 21 -5.63 -4.20 -18.00
CA ILE A 21 -5.44 -4.20 -16.55
C ILE A 21 -6.27 -5.31 -15.90
N ALA A 22 -7.47 -5.58 -16.39
CA ALA A 22 -8.29 -6.70 -15.91
C ALA A 22 -7.68 -8.06 -16.26
N LEU A 23 -7.11 -8.22 -17.46
CA LEU A 23 -6.38 -9.44 -17.86
C LEU A 23 -5.12 -9.67 -17.03
N LEU A 24 -4.42 -8.61 -16.64
CA LEU A 24 -3.26 -8.67 -15.76
C LEU A 24 -3.64 -9.02 -14.33
N VAL A 25 -4.74 -8.45 -13.85
CA VAL A 25 -5.32 -8.79 -12.55
C VAL A 25 -5.77 -10.25 -12.53
N VAL A 26 -6.46 -10.72 -13.58
CA VAL A 26 -6.86 -12.13 -13.72
C VAL A 26 -5.64 -13.03 -13.83
N ALA A 27 -4.63 -12.66 -14.61
CA ALA A 27 -3.37 -13.40 -14.70
C ALA A 27 -2.65 -13.43 -13.35
N TRP A 28 -2.65 -12.34 -12.60
CA TRP A 28 -2.05 -12.22 -11.26
C TRP A 28 -2.83 -13.01 -10.20
N ILE A 29 -4.16 -13.04 -10.29
CA ILE A 29 -5.05 -13.85 -9.44
C ILE A 29 -4.90 -15.35 -9.73
N ILE A 30 -4.91 -15.76 -11.01
CA ILE A 30 -4.66 -17.15 -11.43
C ILE A 30 -3.26 -17.57 -10.97
N PHE A 31 -2.29 -16.66 -11.12
CA PHE A 31 -0.92 -16.84 -10.68
C PHE A 31 -0.81 -17.03 -9.15
N LEU A 32 -1.50 -16.23 -8.35
CA LEU A 32 -1.58 -16.41 -6.89
C LEU A 32 -2.29 -17.70 -6.49
N ALA A 33 -3.42 -18.02 -7.12
CA ALA A 33 -4.19 -19.24 -6.86
C ALA A 33 -3.39 -20.50 -7.19
N SER A 34 -2.51 -20.44 -8.19
CA SER A 34 -1.67 -21.57 -8.60
C SER A 34 -0.53 -21.91 -7.64
N SER A 35 -0.19 -21.01 -6.71
CA SER A 35 0.78 -21.28 -5.63
C SER A 35 0.28 -22.30 -4.59
N GLY A 36 -1.00 -22.68 -4.66
CA GLY A 36 -1.65 -23.68 -3.80
C GLY A 36 -1.69 -25.12 -4.32
N GLY A 37 -0.98 -25.48 -5.40
CA GLY A 37 -0.67 -26.91 -5.66
C GLY A 37 -0.98 -27.52 -7.03
N ILE A 38 -1.15 -26.75 -8.12
CA ILE A 38 -1.43 -27.34 -9.46
C ILE A 38 -0.38 -26.95 -10.54
N ILE A 39 0.39 -25.89 -10.33
CA ILE A 39 1.48 -25.46 -11.23
C ILE A 39 2.78 -25.51 -10.41
N PRO A 40 3.94 -25.95 -10.95
CA PRO A 40 5.19 -25.90 -10.20
C PRO A 40 5.37 -24.48 -9.66
N PRO A 41 5.43 -24.29 -8.33
CA PRO A 41 5.36 -22.96 -7.75
C PRO A 41 6.60 -22.21 -8.19
N PHE A 42 6.40 -21.07 -8.85
CA PHE A 42 7.48 -20.12 -8.98
C PHE A 42 7.98 -19.77 -7.58
N THR A 43 9.29 -19.84 -7.36
CA THR A 43 9.84 -19.45 -6.07
C THR A 43 9.65 -17.94 -5.88
N PRO A 44 9.47 -17.43 -4.65
CA PRO A 44 9.33 -15.99 -4.40
C PRO A 44 10.37 -15.11 -5.14
N PRO A 45 11.65 -15.53 -5.29
CA PRO A 45 12.62 -14.83 -6.13
C PRO A 45 12.23 -14.70 -7.60
N GLN A 46 11.66 -15.73 -8.22
CA GLN A 46 11.27 -15.69 -9.64
C GLN A 46 10.11 -14.70 -9.86
N LEU A 47 9.23 -14.54 -8.88
CA LEU A 47 8.11 -13.60 -8.93
C LEU A 47 8.55 -12.17 -8.78
N ALA A 48 9.46 -11.95 -7.85
CA ALA A 48 10.10 -10.67 -7.67
C ALA A 48 10.81 -10.21 -8.95
N VAL A 49 11.58 -11.11 -9.59
CA VAL A 49 12.24 -10.81 -10.87
C VAL A 49 11.22 -10.56 -11.98
N THR A 50 10.15 -11.37 -12.07
CA THR A 50 9.12 -11.19 -13.10
C THR A 50 8.40 -9.85 -12.95
N ALA A 51 8.03 -9.47 -11.72
CA ALA A 51 7.41 -8.18 -11.44
C ALA A 51 8.34 -7.01 -11.81
N ALA A 52 9.62 -7.10 -11.43
CA ALA A 52 10.63 -6.08 -11.74
C ALA A 52 10.89 -5.95 -13.25
N VAL A 53 10.98 -7.07 -13.97
CA VAL A 53 11.14 -7.06 -15.44
C VAL A 53 9.90 -6.48 -16.11
N ALA A 54 8.70 -6.85 -15.66
CA ALA A 54 7.45 -6.31 -16.22
C ALA A 54 7.35 -4.80 -16.02
N THR A 55 7.62 -4.29 -14.82
CA THR A 55 7.61 -2.84 -14.56
C THR A 55 8.71 -2.12 -15.32
N PHE A 56 9.91 -2.69 -15.44
CA PHE A 56 11.00 -2.15 -16.27
C PHE A 56 10.56 -1.97 -17.73
N ILE A 57 10.12 -3.06 -18.36
CA ILE A 57 9.74 -3.09 -19.77
C ILE A 57 8.62 -2.08 -20.04
N LEU A 58 7.57 -2.07 -19.20
CA LEU A 58 6.45 -1.15 -19.39
C LEU A 58 6.86 0.29 -19.19
N THR A 59 7.69 0.58 -18.19
CA THR A 59 8.20 1.94 -17.97
C THR A 59 9.02 2.41 -19.17
N ARG A 60 9.79 1.50 -19.78
CA ARG A 60 10.60 1.76 -20.97
C ARG A 60 9.78 2.07 -22.23
N TYR A 61 8.52 1.61 -22.29
CA TYR A 61 7.62 1.98 -23.40
C TYR A 61 6.75 3.18 -23.06
N LYS A 62 6.13 3.17 -21.87
CA LYS A 62 5.23 4.21 -21.37
C LYS A 62 5.37 4.32 -19.84
N PRO A 63 6.12 5.32 -19.34
CA PRO A 63 6.41 5.45 -17.92
C PRO A 63 5.19 5.37 -17.00
N ASN A 64 4.09 6.03 -17.36
CA ASN A 64 2.85 6.01 -16.57
C ASN A 64 2.23 4.61 -16.41
N ARG A 65 2.39 3.71 -17.41
CA ARG A 65 1.90 2.32 -17.33
C ARG A 65 2.76 1.45 -16.43
N GLY A 66 4.08 1.64 -16.49
CA GLY A 66 4.99 0.94 -15.58
C GLY A 66 4.73 1.32 -14.12
N VAL A 67 4.51 2.61 -13.84
CA VAL A 67 4.14 3.09 -12.49
C VAL A 67 2.77 2.58 -12.06
N ALA A 68 1.78 2.51 -12.96
CA ALA A 68 0.49 1.91 -12.64
C ALA A 68 0.63 0.42 -12.26
N LEU A 69 1.45 -0.35 -12.99
CA LEU A 69 1.73 -1.74 -12.62
C LEU A 69 2.43 -1.83 -11.26
N LEU A 70 3.39 -0.93 -10.99
CA LEU A 70 4.08 -0.86 -9.70
C LEU A 70 3.11 -0.63 -8.53
N ILE A 71 2.11 0.25 -8.71
CA ILE A 71 1.05 0.50 -7.72
C ILE A 71 0.17 -0.74 -7.51
N ILE A 72 -0.22 -1.42 -8.59
CA ILE A 72 -0.98 -2.68 -8.52
C ILE A 72 -0.17 -3.77 -7.79
N ALA A 73 1.14 -3.76 -7.97
CA ALA A 73 2.06 -4.71 -7.34
C ALA A 73 2.45 -4.34 -5.91
N TRP A 74 1.91 -3.25 -5.31
CA TRP A 74 2.25 -2.87 -3.94
C TRP A 74 2.16 -3.99 -2.90
N PRO A 75 1.14 -4.88 -2.90
CA PRO A 75 1.04 -5.96 -1.92
C PRO A 75 2.24 -6.93 -1.93
N THR A 76 3.04 -6.93 -3.00
CA THR A 76 4.24 -7.79 -3.11
C THR A 76 5.39 -7.37 -2.20
N TYR A 77 5.29 -6.27 -1.45
CA TYR A 77 6.30 -5.89 -0.45
C TYR A 77 6.46 -6.94 0.67
N ILE A 78 5.47 -7.79 0.87
CA ILE A 78 5.48 -8.88 1.85
C ILE A 78 6.42 -10.01 1.39
N TRP A 79 6.65 -10.13 0.08
CA TRP A 79 7.52 -11.15 -0.49
C TRP A 79 8.98 -10.76 -0.35
N ARG A 80 9.56 -11.18 0.78
CA ARG A 80 10.98 -11.01 1.09
C ARG A 80 11.82 -12.06 0.37
N ILE A 81 12.94 -11.61 -0.17
CA ILE A 81 13.95 -12.42 -0.86
C ILE A 81 15.33 -11.92 -0.44
N ASN A 82 16.35 -12.77 -0.57
CA ASN A 82 17.73 -12.38 -0.32
C ASN A 82 18.50 -12.34 -1.63
N ILE A 83 19.07 -11.19 -1.97
CA ILE A 83 19.95 -11.04 -3.14
C ILE A 83 21.32 -10.66 -2.63
N LEU A 84 22.32 -11.50 -2.88
CA LEU A 84 23.70 -11.28 -2.45
C LEU A 84 23.79 -10.93 -0.94
N HIS A 85 23.03 -11.63 -0.10
CA HIS A 85 22.92 -11.41 1.36
C HIS A 85 22.24 -10.09 1.78
N VAL A 86 21.69 -9.32 0.85
CA VAL A 86 20.86 -8.16 1.17
C VAL A 86 19.39 -8.58 1.16
N PRO A 87 18.68 -8.51 2.32
CA PRO A 87 17.24 -8.70 2.36
C PRO A 87 16.55 -7.62 1.55
N THR A 88 15.74 -8.04 0.59
CA THR A 88 14.96 -7.16 -0.28
C THR A 88 13.56 -7.71 -0.50
N THR A 89 12.69 -6.93 -1.13
CA THR A 89 11.32 -7.35 -1.45
C THR A 89 11.06 -7.31 -2.95
N ALA A 90 10.06 -8.07 -3.39
CA ALA A 90 9.59 -8.01 -4.77
C ALA A 90 9.18 -6.57 -5.19
N LEU A 91 8.59 -5.81 -4.26
CA LEU A 91 8.24 -4.43 -4.50
C LEU A 91 9.48 -3.53 -4.66
N GLU A 92 10.48 -3.66 -3.79
CA GLU A 92 11.72 -2.89 -3.86
C GLU A 92 12.43 -3.05 -5.20
N LEU A 93 12.58 -4.30 -5.66
CA LEU A 93 13.12 -4.57 -6.99
C LEU A 93 12.31 -3.91 -8.09
N SER A 94 10.97 -3.94 -7.97
CA SER A 94 10.09 -3.30 -8.94
C SER A 94 10.21 -1.78 -8.93
N VAL A 95 10.45 -1.16 -7.77
CA VAL A 95 10.77 0.28 -7.63
C VAL A 95 12.09 0.58 -8.34
N TYR A 96 13.15 -0.18 -8.05
CA TYR A 96 14.47 0.04 -8.65
C TYR A 96 14.44 -0.13 -10.18
N ALA A 97 13.75 -1.16 -10.66
CA ALA A 97 13.58 -1.43 -12.07
C ALA A 97 12.78 -0.33 -12.78
N THR A 98 11.68 0.14 -12.15
CA THR A 98 10.89 1.27 -12.66
C THR A 98 11.71 2.56 -12.72
N LEU A 99 12.46 2.86 -11.66
CA LEU A 99 13.31 4.05 -11.63
C LEU A 99 14.39 3.99 -12.71
N LEU A 100 15.09 2.86 -12.83
CA LEU A 100 16.14 2.68 -13.84
C LEU A 100 15.59 2.87 -15.25
N ALA A 101 14.49 2.20 -15.59
CA ALA A 101 13.81 2.37 -16.87
C ALA A 101 13.37 3.83 -17.09
N GLY A 102 12.81 4.48 -16.08
CA GLY A 102 12.41 5.89 -16.12
C GLY A 102 13.59 6.82 -16.40
N LEU A 103 14.73 6.62 -15.75
CA LEU A 103 15.95 7.41 -15.98
C LEU A 103 16.51 7.25 -17.40
N MET A 104 16.18 6.16 -18.11
CA MET A 104 16.50 6.01 -19.54
C MET A 104 15.59 6.86 -20.46
N HIS A 105 14.51 7.44 -19.94
CA HIS A 105 13.64 8.37 -20.69
C HIS A 105 14.01 9.83 -20.42
N THR A 106 14.37 10.55 -21.50
CA THR A 106 14.66 11.99 -21.43
C THR A 106 13.50 12.82 -20.88
N PRO A 107 12.22 12.61 -21.29
CA PRO A 107 11.10 13.34 -20.69
C PRO A 107 10.99 13.08 -19.18
N PHE A 108 11.06 11.82 -18.73
CA PHE A 108 10.98 11.48 -17.31
C PHE A 108 12.04 12.21 -16.49
N ARG A 109 13.31 12.16 -16.93
CA ARG A 109 14.42 12.87 -16.27
C ARG A 109 14.16 14.37 -16.19
N ARG A 110 13.74 15.00 -17.29
CA ARG A 110 13.46 16.45 -17.31
C ARG A 110 12.40 16.84 -16.29
N HIS A 111 11.31 16.09 -16.19
CA HIS A 111 10.24 16.36 -15.22
C HIS A 111 10.66 16.08 -13.77
N LEU A 112 11.39 14.98 -13.53
CA LEU A 112 11.94 14.69 -12.21
C LEU A 112 12.83 15.84 -11.74
N TRP A 113 13.81 16.24 -12.55
CA TRP A 113 14.74 17.30 -12.19
C TRP A 113 14.10 18.69 -12.11
N SER A 114 13.02 18.95 -12.85
CA SER A 114 12.30 20.22 -12.72
C SER A 114 11.57 20.31 -11.39
N ARG A 115 10.91 19.23 -10.95
CA ARG A 115 10.21 19.18 -9.65
C ARG A 115 11.15 19.17 -8.46
N VAL A 116 12.24 18.42 -8.55
CA VAL A 116 13.30 18.39 -7.53
C VAL A 116 13.89 19.79 -7.34
N ARG A 117 14.16 20.52 -8.44
CA ARG A 117 14.67 21.90 -8.38
C ARG A 117 13.63 22.93 -7.92
N ALA A 118 12.34 22.64 -8.07
CA ALA A 118 11.28 23.51 -7.60
C ALA A 118 11.06 23.42 -6.07
N ILE A 119 11.59 22.40 -5.41
CA ILE A 119 11.52 22.28 -3.95
C ILE A 119 12.37 23.40 -3.31
N PRO A 120 11.81 24.23 -2.41
CA PRO A 120 12.55 25.30 -1.76
C PRO A 120 13.77 24.76 -0.98
N LYS A 121 14.85 25.54 -0.96
CA LYS A 121 16.11 25.14 -0.28
C LYS A 121 15.91 24.77 1.20
N SER A 122 14.99 25.43 1.91
CA SER A 122 14.66 25.12 3.31
C SER A 122 14.17 23.68 3.49
N TRP A 123 13.37 23.17 2.57
CA TRP A 123 12.89 21.78 2.60
C TRP A 123 14.01 20.78 2.34
N TRP A 124 14.99 21.12 1.49
CA TRP A 124 16.20 20.31 1.32
C TRP A 124 17.03 20.25 2.60
N THR A 125 17.15 21.35 3.33
CA THR A 125 17.81 21.35 4.64
C THR A 125 17.10 20.45 5.63
N VAL A 126 15.76 20.54 5.73
CA VAL A 126 14.97 19.68 6.63
C VAL A 126 15.12 18.20 6.26
N LEU A 127 15.01 17.88 4.98
CA LEU A 127 15.18 16.50 4.50
C LEU A 127 16.60 15.99 4.78
N ALA A 128 17.62 16.81 4.53
CA ALA A 128 19.02 16.44 4.79
C ALA A 128 19.27 16.20 6.28
N LEU A 129 18.80 17.10 7.16
CA LEU A 129 18.93 16.93 8.62
C LEU A 129 18.21 15.66 9.08
N TRP A 130 17.02 15.39 8.55
CA TRP A 130 16.25 14.20 8.91
C TRP A 130 16.92 12.90 8.43
N VAL A 131 17.45 12.87 7.20
CA VAL A 131 18.21 11.75 6.66
C VAL A 131 19.49 11.51 7.47
N ILE A 132 20.22 12.58 7.81
CA ILE A 132 21.43 12.49 8.65
C ILE A 132 21.07 11.92 10.01
N ALA A 133 20.00 12.38 10.66
CA ALA A 133 19.55 11.85 11.94
C ALA A 133 19.26 10.34 11.87
N TRP A 134 18.58 9.88 10.82
CA TRP A 134 18.32 8.45 10.59
C TRP A 134 19.60 7.64 10.36
N ILE A 135 20.53 8.15 9.55
CA ILE A 135 21.81 7.48 9.28
C ILE A 135 22.63 7.37 10.57
N LEU A 136 22.73 8.46 11.35
CA LEU A 136 23.45 8.44 12.62
C LEU A 136 22.80 7.46 13.59
N SER A 137 21.47 7.51 13.75
CA SER A 137 20.75 6.58 14.62
C SER A 137 20.95 5.11 14.22
N ALA A 138 20.94 4.81 12.91
CA ALA A 138 21.21 3.47 12.40
C ALA A 138 22.68 3.04 12.53
N ALA A 139 23.63 3.96 12.42
CA ALA A 139 25.06 3.67 12.55
C ALA A 139 25.46 3.32 14.00
N PHE A 140 24.78 3.92 14.98
CA PHE A 140 25.00 3.69 16.41
C PHE A 140 24.06 2.64 17.02
N SER A 141 23.26 1.94 16.21
CA SER A 141 22.35 0.91 16.70
C SER A 141 23.08 -0.40 17.05
N ALA A 142 22.47 -1.17 17.94
CA ALA A 142 22.96 -2.50 18.31
C ALA A 142 22.82 -3.47 17.12
N ASP A 143 21.62 -3.55 16.53
CA ASP A 143 21.40 -4.28 15.28
C ASP A 143 21.40 -3.32 14.08
N LYS A 144 22.59 -3.18 13.48
CA LYS A 144 22.81 -2.38 12.27
C LYS A 144 22.04 -2.93 11.08
N GLN A 145 21.93 -4.26 10.94
CA GLN A 145 21.25 -4.87 9.80
C GLN A 145 19.76 -4.54 9.83
N ALA A 146 19.12 -4.67 11.00
CA ALA A 146 17.74 -4.26 11.21
C ALA A 146 17.54 -2.75 10.98
N SER A 147 18.44 -1.91 11.52
CA SER A 147 18.33 -0.46 11.37
C SER A 147 18.51 0.03 9.94
N PHE A 148 19.54 -0.43 9.22
CA PHE A 148 19.73 -0.07 7.82
C PHE A 148 18.64 -0.67 6.92
N GLY A 149 18.12 -1.85 7.26
CA GLY A 149 16.95 -2.43 6.61
C GLY A 149 15.71 -1.53 6.76
N ALA A 150 15.46 -1.00 7.96
CA ALA A 150 14.37 -0.06 8.21
C ALA A 150 14.59 1.28 7.50
N LEU A 151 15.81 1.81 7.52
CA LEU A 151 16.17 3.03 6.79
C LEU A 151 15.89 2.88 5.29
N LYS A 152 16.28 1.75 4.71
CA LYS A 152 16.00 1.46 3.30
C LYS A 152 14.49 1.46 3.03
N ALA A 153 13.73 0.66 3.79
CA ALA A 153 12.30 0.45 3.55
C ALA A 153 11.40 1.67 3.87
N TRP A 154 11.76 2.49 4.87
CA TRP A 154 10.90 3.57 5.37
C TRP A 154 11.32 4.96 4.88
N LEU A 155 12.58 5.12 4.45
CA LEU A 155 13.11 6.40 3.98
C LEU A 155 13.50 6.32 2.50
N VAL A 156 14.40 5.41 2.14
CA VAL A 156 14.96 5.35 0.78
C VAL A 156 13.88 4.98 -0.24
N ASP A 157 13.20 3.85 -0.06
CA ASP A 157 12.24 3.36 -1.05
C ASP A 157 11.05 4.32 -1.26
N PRO A 158 10.46 4.95 -0.22
CA PRO A 158 9.45 5.98 -0.39
C PRO A 158 9.96 7.22 -1.14
N LEU A 159 11.21 7.66 -0.91
CA LEU A 159 11.81 8.78 -1.64
C LEU A 159 12.04 8.43 -3.11
N LEU A 160 12.50 7.21 -3.41
CA LEU A 160 12.65 6.73 -4.79
C LEU A 160 11.28 6.66 -5.48
N PHE A 161 10.26 6.14 -4.80
CA PHE A 161 8.89 6.12 -5.32
C PHE A 161 8.33 7.54 -5.55
N ALA A 162 8.58 8.49 -4.64
CA ALA A 162 8.23 9.89 -4.84
C ALA A 162 8.93 10.50 -6.07
N GLY A 163 10.20 10.16 -6.29
CA GLY A 163 10.94 10.53 -7.51
C GLY A 163 10.31 9.93 -8.77
N ILE A 164 9.90 8.66 -8.74
CA ILE A 164 9.18 8.01 -9.84
C ILE A 164 7.89 8.76 -10.16
N LEU A 165 7.09 9.12 -9.16
CA LEU A 165 5.87 9.90 -9.34
C LEU A 165 6.15 11.30 -9.90
N ALA A 166 7.20 11.98 -9.41
CA ALA A 166 7.60 13.30 -9.90
C ALA A 166 7.98 13.28 -11.39
N GLY A 167 8.68 12.22 -11.83
CA GLY A 167 9.05 12.03 -13.23
C GLY A 167 7.91 11.59 -14.15
N THR A 168 6.84 11.00 -13.62
CA THR A 168 5.74 10.43 -14.43
C THR A 168 4.45 11.25 -14.43
N VAL A 169 4.01 11.76 -13.29
CA VAL A 169 2.65 12.33 -13.14
C VAL A 169 2.61 13.78 -13.59
N GLN A 170 2.32 14.05 -14.86
CA GLN A 170 2.31 15.42 -15.37
C GLN A 170 0.91 16.01 -15.52
N THR A 171 -0.06 15.18 -15.92
CA THR A 171 -1.41 15.63 -16.28
C THR A 171 -2.46 15.17 -15.28
N ALA A 172 -3.65 15.76 -15.32
CA ALA A 172 -4.81 15.25 -14.59
C ALA A 172 -5.14 13.81 -15.00
N THR A 173 -4.98 13.46 -16.28
CA THR A 173 -5.18 12.11 -16.80
C THR A 173 -4.23 11.11 -16.14
N ASP A 174 -2.95 11.46 -15.93
CA ASP A 174 -2.00 10.59 -15.24
C ASP A 174 -2.42 10.34 -13.78
N ARG A 175 -2.90 11.37 -13.08
CA ARG A 175 -3.40 11.25 -11.70
C ARG A 175 -4.60 10.31 -11.64
N ILE A 176 -5.56 10.46 -12.55
CA ILE A 176 -6.73 9.58 -12.65
C ILE A 176 -6.30 8.15 -12.94
N TYR A 177 -5.32 7.96 -13.84
CA TYR A 177 -4.82 6.65 -14.20
C TYR A 177 -4.12 5.94 -13.03
N LEU A 178 -3.30 6.65 -12.25
CA LEU A 178 -2.68 6.08 -11.05
C LEU A 178 -3.70 5.82 -9.93
N LEU A 179 -4.73 6.65 -9.80
CA LEU A 179 -5.84 6.39 -8.90
C LEU A 179 -6.59 5.11 -9.29
N GLN A 180 -6.85 4.90 -10.58
CA GLN A 180 -7.43 3.65 -11.09
C GLN A 180 -6.55 2.46 -10.74
N ALA A 181 -5.22 2.58 -10.89
CA ALA A 181 -4.28 1.55 -10.49
C ALA A 181 -4.35 1.22 -8.99
N ALA A 182 -4.46 2.23 -8.13
CA ALA A 182 -4.63 2.04 -6.68
C ALA A 182 -5.95 1.34 -6.35
N ILE A 183 -7.06 1.75 -6.97
CA ILE A 183 -8.38 1.10 -6.79
C ILE A 183 -8.35 -0.34 -7.30
N THR A 184 -7.71 -0.59 -8.43
CA THR A 184 -7.48 -1.95 -8.94
C THR A 184 -6.67 -2.78 -7.94
N SER A 185 -5.61 -2.23 -7.38
CA SER A 185 -4.82 -2.93 -6.36
C SER A 185 -5.67 -3.28 -5.14
N GLY A 186 -6.41 -2.29 -4.61
CA GLY A 186 -7.34 -2.50 -3.50
C GLY A 186 -8.41 -3.54 -3.83
N PHE A 187 -8.96 -3.52 -5.05
CA PHE A 187 -9.92 -4.52 -5.53
C PHE A 187 -9.33 -5.93 -5.45
N VAL A 188 -8.11 -6.14 -5.92
CA VAL A 188 -7.45 -7.45 -5.86
C VAL A 188 -7.21 -7.91 -4.43
N VAL A 189 -6.67 -7.03 -3.57
CA VAL A 189 -6.51 -7.30 -2.13
C VAL A 189 -7.85 -7.66 -1.49
N SER A 190 -8.93 -7.01 -1.91
CA SER A 190 -10.28 -7.24 -1.41
C SER A 190 -10.85 -8.56 -1.89
N MET A 191 -10.63 -8.95 -3.16
CA MET A 191 -11.08 -10.26 -3.68
C MET A 191 -10.48 -11.39 -2.86
N PHE A 192 -9.16 -11.35 -2.65
CA PHE A 192 -8.46 -12.38 -1.90
C PHE A 192 -8.87 -12.40 -0.42
N GLY A 193 -9.03 -11.22 0.20
CA GLY A 193 -9.52 -11.14 1.58
C GLY A 193 -10.94 -11.69 1.76
N LEU A 194 -11.86 -11.39 0.82
CA LEU A 194 -13.22 -11.94 0.86
C LEU A 194 -13.22 -13.45 0.63
N TYR A 195 -12.37 -13.94 -0.27
CA TYR A 195 -12.15 -15.38 -0.45
C TYR A 195 -11.69 -16.03 0.86
N GLN A 196 -10.73 -15.44 1.59
CA GLN A 196 -10.30 -15.95 2.89
C GLN A 196 -11.41 -16.00 3.93
N VAL A 197 -12.27 -14.97 3.99
CA VAL A 197 -13.39 -14.96 4.96
C VAL A 197 -14.39 -16.08 4.70
N VAL A 198 -14.65 -16.41 3.44
CA VAL A 198 -15.61 -17.45 3.05
C VAL A 198 -15.01 -18.86 3.18
N TRP A 199 -13.78 -19.06 2.70
CA TRP A 199 -13.20 -20.38 2.49
C TRP A 199 -12.07 -20.75 3.46
N LEU A 200 -11.35 -19.76 4.00
CA LEU A 200 -10.18 -19.95 4.86
C LEU A 200 -10.41 -19.34 6.26
N ARG A 201 -11.66 -19.34 6.72
CA ARG A 201 -12.07 -18.64 7.95
C ARG A 201 -11.30 -19.12 9.18
N THR A 202 -10.94 -20.40 9.24
CA THR A 202 -10.18 -21.01 10.34
C THR A 202 -8.74 -20.52 10.43
N GLU A 203 -8.19 -19.99 9.34
CA GLU A 203 -6.84 -19.42 9.32
C GLU A 203 -6.83 -17.96 9.80
N LEU A 204 -7.98 -17.28 9.82
CA LEU A 204 -8.06 -15.87 10.18
C LEU A 204 -7.98 -15.65 11.69
N GLN A 205 -7.09 -14.75 12.11
CA GLN A 205 -7.02 -14.29 13.49
C GLN A 205 -8.33 -13.57 13.87
N ASP A 206 -9.02 -14.11 14.87
CA ASP A 206 -10.33 -13.65 15.36
C ASP A 206 -11.42 -13.56 14.27
N GLY A 207 -11.26 -14.29 13.16
CA GLY A 207 -12.18 -14.23 12.01
C GLY A 207 -12.11 -12.91 11.22
N ARG A 208 -11.05 -12.11 11.40
CA ARG A 208 -10.89 -10.79 10.77
C ARG A 208 -10.18 -10.90 9.43
N LEU A 209 -10.67 -10.20 8.42
CA LEU A 209 -10.06 -10.18 7.09
C LEU A 209 -8.65 -9.56 7.14
N SER A 210 -7.64 -10.32 6.73
CA SER A 210 -6.24 -9.88 6.65
C SER A 210 -5.63 -9.95 5.25
N SER A 211 -6.26 -10.64 4.29
CA SER A 211 -5.80 -10.75 2.90
C SER A 211 -4.35 -11.22 2.83
N PHE A 212 -3.53 -10.61 1.96
CA PHE A 212 -2.09 -10.89 1.85
C PHE A 212 -1.28 -10.52 3.10
N PHE A 213 -1.86 -9.78 4.04
CA PHE A 213 -1.21 -9.26 5.24
C PHE A 213 -1.42 -10.15 6.47
N HIS A 214 -1.78 -11.42 6.24
CA HIS A 214 -2.01 -12.41 7.28
C HIS A 214 -0.79 -12.52 8.23
N PRO A 215 -1.00 -12.65 9.56
CA PRO A 215 -2.30 -12.74 10.27
C PRO A 215 -2.93 -11.38 10.64
N VAL A 216 -2.26 -10.25 10.36
CA VAL A 216 -2.57 -8.95 10.97
C VAL A 216 -3.59 -8.16 10.14
N ALA A 217 -4.88 -8.27 10.50
CA ALA A 217 -5.99 -7.57 9.83
C ALA A 217 -5.84 -6.04 9.75
N ASN A 218 -5.13 -5.43 10.71
CA ASN A 218 -4.92 -3.98 10.74
C ASN A 218 -4.08 -3.47 9.55
N TYR A 219 -3.17 -4.28 9.00
CA TYR A 219 -2.37 -3.89 7.84
C TYR A 219 -3.21 -3.86 6.56
N ALA A 220 -4.11 -4.84 6.37
CA ALA A 220 -5.08 -4.80 5.29
C ALA A 220 -5.97 -3.56 5.38
N ALA A 221 -6.41 -3.21 6.60
CA ALA A 221 -7.24 -2.03 6.83
C ALA A 221 -6.49 -0.72 6.51
N MET A 222 -5.23 -0.62 6.93
CA MET A 222 -4.34 0.52 6.63
C MET A 222 -4.13 0.69 5.11
N TYR A 223 -4.05 -0.43 4.37
CA TYR A 223 -3.92 -0.43 2.92
C TYR A 223 -5.22 -0.01 2.21
N LEU A 224 -6.34 -0.62 2.58
CA LEU A 224 -7.64 -0.44 1.91
C LEU A 224 -8.32 0.90 2.26
N GLY A 225 -8.10 1.44 3.46
CA GLY A 225 -8.76 2.66 3.95
C GLY A 225 -8.57 3.87 3.04
N PRO A 226 -7.32 4.31 2.75
CA PRO A 226 -7.07 5.42 1.84
C PRO A 226 -7.60 5.17 0.43
N ILE A 227 -7.48 3.94 -0.08
CA ILE A 227 -7.98 3.55 -1.41
C ILE A 227 -9.50 3.70 -1.47
N PHE A 228 -10.21 3.26 -0.42
CA PHE A 228 -11.66 3.41 -0.30
C PHE A 228 -12.07 4.88 -0.32
N VAL A 229 -11.48 5.72 0.54
CA VAL A 229 -11.81 7.14 0.64
C VAL A 229 -11.52 7.87 -0.68
N MET A 230 -10.36 7.64 -1.28
CA MET A 230 -10.01 8.24 -2.57
C MET A 230 -10.92 7.76 -3.70
N GLY A 231 -11.25 6.47 -3.76
CA GLY A 231 -12.13 5.89 -4.77
C GLY A 231 -13.57 6.40 -4.64
N LEU A 232 -14.10 6.45 -3.42
CA LEU A 232 -15.41 7.03 -3.12
C LEU A 232 -15.45 8.49 -3.53
N GLY A 233 -14.47 9.30 -3.10
CA GLY A 233 -14.36 10.70 -3.50
C GLY A 233 -14.37 10.85 -5.02
N ALA A 234 -13.51 10.12 -5.73
CA ALA A 234 -13.41 10.23 -7.18
C ALA A 234 -14.69 9.84 -7.93
N LEU A 235 -15.46 8.87 -7.42
CA LEU A 235 -16.78 8.55 -7.97
C LEU A 235 -17.80 9.66 -7.70
N MET A 236 -17.79 10.25 -6.51
CA MET A 236 -18.72 11.30 -6.11
C MET A 236 -18.48 12.62 -6.83
N TYR A 237 -17.22 12.95 -7.09
CA TYR A 237 -16.81 14.08 -7.94
C TYR A 237 -16.92 13.76 -9.44
N LYS A 238 -17.41 12.57 -9.83
CA LYS A 238 -17.53 12.11 -11.22
C LYS A 238 -16.20 12.13 -12.00
N ILE A 239 -15.08 12.04 -11.29
CA ILE A 239 -13.74 11.88 -11.87
C ILE A 239 -13.62 10.49 -12.51
N LEU A 240 -14.24 9.49 -11.88
CA LEU A 240 -14.31 8.12 -12.38
C LEU A 240 -15.70 7.79 -12.93
N ARG A 241 -15.74 6.87 -13.90
CA ARG A 241 -16.98 6.32 -14.48
C ARG A 241 -17.68 5.41 -13.47
N GLY A 242 -19.01 5.30 -13.59
CA GLY A 242 -19.85 4.56 -12.65
C GLY A 242 -19.54 3.06 -12.51
N TRP A 243 -18.94 2.40 -13.49
CA TRP A 243 -18.58 0.98 -13.38
C TRP A 243 -17.51 0.72 -12.30
N TRP A 244 -16.75 1.74 -11.87
CA TRP A 244 -15.82 1.64 -10.74
C TRP A 244 -16.52 1.52 -9.38
N TRP A 245 -17.82 1.77 -9.29
CA TRP A 245 -18.58 1.55 -8.05
C TRP A 245 -18.45 0.12 -7.54
N ALA A 246 -18.50 -0.89 -8.43
CA ALA A 246 -18.36 -2.28 -8.03
C ALA A 246 -17.02 -2.54 -7.32
N ALA A 247 -15.92 -1.97 -7.85
CA ALA A 247 -14.61 -2.14 -7.25
C ALA A 247 -14.50 -1.44 -5.89
N VAL A 248 -14.99 -0.19 -5.79
CA VAL A 248 -14.95 0.58 -4.54
C VAL A 248 -15.86 -0.02 -3.46
N ILE A 249 -17.04 -0.54 -3.83
CA ILE A 249 -17.93 -1.25 -2.89
C ILE A 249 -17.25 -2.49 -2.35
N MET A 250 -16.58 -3.26 -3.21
CA MET A 250 -15.87 -4.46 -2.78
C MET A 250 -14.69 -4.13 -1.85
N VAL A 251 -13.96 -3.03 -2.12
CA VAL A 251 -12.95 -2.48 -1.21
C VAL A 251 -13.57 -2.09 0.14
N GLY A 252 -14.71 -1.41 0.13
CA GLY A 252 -15.42 -1.03 1.35
C GLY A 252 -15.90 -2.24 2.17
N LEU A 253 -16.40 -3.28 1.50
CA LEU A 253 -16.84 -4.52 2.15
C LEU A 253 -15.65 -5.24 2.80
N ALA A 254 -14.54 -5.41 2.06
CA ALA A 254 -13.35 -6.03 2.61
C ALA A 254 -12.79 -5.22 3.80
N LEU A 255 -12.77 -3.89 3.66
CA LEU A 255 -12.36 -2.98 4.74
C LEU A 255 -13.23 -3.14 5.99
N ALA A 256 -14.55 -3.23 5.84
CA ALA A 256 -15.46 -3.45 6.97
C ALA A 256 -15.18 -4.77 7.70
N LEU A 257 -14.86 -5.83 6.96
CA LEU A 257 -14.53 -7.15 7.52
C LEU A 257 -13.14 -7.23 8.17
N THR A 258 -12.29 -6.19 8.04
CA THR A 258 -11.05 -6.10 8.83
C THR A 258 -11.32 -5.83 10.31
N LEU A 259 -12.50 -5.29 10.63
CA LEU A 259 -12.94 -4.91 11.98
C LEU A 259 -11.89 -4.05 12.72
N SER A 260 -11.20 -3.16 11.99
CA SER A 260 -10.15 -2.30 12.54
C SER A 260 -10.70 -0.93 12.96
N TYR A 261 -10.71 -0.65 14.27
CA TYR A 261 -11.16 0.63 14.83
C TYR A 261 -10.45 1.83 14.20
N GLY A 262 -9.12 1.75 14.03
CA GLY A 262 -8.33 2.83 13.44
C GLY A 262 -8.72 3.11 11.99
N ALA A 263 -9.06 2.08 11.23
CA ALA A 263 -9.49 2.24 9.85
C ALA A 263 -10.88 2.87 9.74
N PHE A 264 -11.82 2.47 10.60
CA PHE A 264 -13.15 3.10 10.64
C PHE A 264 -13.06 4.58 11.00
N LEU A 265 -12.25 4.93 12.00
CA LEU A 265 -12.00 6.33 12.35
C LEU A 265 -11.38 7.10 11.18
N ALA A 266 -10.36 6.53 10.51
CA ALA A 266 -9.72 7.16 9.36
C ALA A 266 -10.70 7.36 8.18
N VAL A 267 -11.57 6.39 7.90
CA VAL A 267 -12.63 6.52 6.88
C VAL A 267 -13.64 7.58 7.27
N ALA A 268 -14.07 7.64 8.53
CA ALA A 268 -15.01 8.66 9.00
C ALA A 268 -14.42 10.06 8.84
N VAL A 269 -13.18 10.29 9.27
CA VAL A 269 -12.47 11.56 9.08
C VAL A 269 -12.28 11.89 7.59
N GLY A 270 -11.90 10.89 6.78
CA GLY A 270 -11.77 11.05 5.34
C GLY A 270 -13.10 11.44 4.67
N ALA A 271 -14.21 10.83 5.08
CA ALA A 271 -15.53 11.14 4.57
C ALA A 271 -16.02 12.53 5.01
N VAL A 272 -15.76 12.93 6.26
CA VAL A 272 -16.00 14.31 6.73
C VAL A 272 -15.19 15.31 5.91
N THR A 273 -13.93 15.00 5.63
CA THR A 273 -13.06 15.84 4.79
C THR A 273 -13.67 16.00 3.40
N LEU A 274 -14.06 14.90 2.74
CA LEU A 274 -14.75 14.96 1.45
C LEU A 274 -16.06 15.76 1.52
N TRP A 275 -16.83 15.63 2.60
CA TRP A 275 -18.08 16.37 2.80
C TRP A 275 -17.85 17.88 2.89
N VAL A 276 -16.84 18.31 3.65
CA VAL A 276 -16.48 19.73 3.81
C VAL A 276 -16.09 20.35 2.47
N PHE A 277 -15.24 19.66 1.70
CA PHE A 277 -14.67 20.18 0.45
C PHE A 277 -15.53 19.95 -0.80
N LEU A 278 -16.68 19.27 -0.69
CA LEU A 278 -17.64 19.17 -1.79
C LEU A 278 -18.38 20.50 -1.98
N PRO A 279 -18.76 20.88 -3.22
CA PRO A 279 -19.72 21.96 -3.43
C PRO A 279 -21.10 21.56 -2.87
N PRO A 280 -21.87 22.50 -2.30
CA PRO A 280 -23.20 22.24 -1.76
C PRO A 280 -24.09 21.65 -2.86
N SER A 281 -24.50 20.40 -2.68
CA SER A 281 -25.24 19.62 -3.68
C SER A 281 -25.87 18.39 -3.02
N LYS A 282 -26.76 17.67 -3.75
CA LYS A 282 -27.31 16.37 -3.33
C LYS A 282 -26.21 15.36 -2.93
N THR A 283 -25.00 15.53 -3.47
CA THR A 283 -23.80 14.75 -3.17
C THR A 283 -23.35 14.88 -1.71
N LYS A 284 -23.50 16.06 -1.07
CA LYS A 284 -23.18 16.24 0.37
C LYS A 284 -24.09 15.40 1.27
N ARG A 285 -25.38 15.30 0.94
CA ARG A 285 -26.33 14.44 1.67
C ARG A 285 -25.92 12.97 1.59
N ASN A 286 -25.49 12.52 0.41
CA ASN A 286 -25.05 11.14 0.21
C ASN A 286 -23.76 10.82 0.98
N ILE A 287 -22.80 11.75 1.11
CA ILE A 287 -21.64 11.53 1.99
C ILE A 287 -22.08 11.40 3.44
N ALA A 288 -22.91 12.31 3.94
CA ALA A 288 -23.38 12.22 5.32
C ALA A 288 -24.05 10.85 5.59
N VAL A 289 -24.88 10.37 4.67
CA VAL A 289 -25.51 9.05 4.75
C VAL A 289 -24.47 7.93 4.73
N VAL A 290 -23.51 7.93 3.81
CA VAL A 290 -22.46 6.90 3.75
C VAL A 290 -21.58 6.90 5.00
N THR A 291 -21.20 8.08 5.50
CA THR A 291 -20.43 8.23 6.75
C THR A 291 -21.22 7.66 7.92
N ILE A 292 -22.50 8.02 8.06
CA ILE A 292 -23.37 7.52 9.13
C ILE A 292 -23.53 6.01 9.02
N LEU A 293 -23.85 5.47 7.83
CA LEU A 293 -23.96 4.02 7.62
C LEU A 293 -22.66 3.28 7.92
N THR A 294 -21.52 3.80 7.48
CA THR A 294 -20.22 3.18 7.76
C THR A 294 -19.91 3.22 9.25
N SER A 295 -20.24 4.32 9.93
CA SER A 295 -20.05 4.47 11.38
C SER A 295 -20.98 3.54 12.16
N VAL A 296 -22.23 3.39 11.73
CA VAL A 296 -23.21 2.48 12.33
C VAL A 296 -22.81 1.02 12.10
N LEU A 297 -22.43 0.64 10.87
CA LEU A 297 -21.94 -0.70 10.56
C LEU A 297 -20.64 -1.02 11.30
N ALA A 298 -19.77 -0.04 11.50
CA ALA A 298 -18.61 -0.17 12.36
C ALA A 298 -19.06 -0.48 13.79
N VAL A 299 -19.92 0.35 14.40
CA VAL A 299 -20.42 0.14 15.77
C VAL A 299 -21.10 -1.23 15.93
N LEU A 300 -21.94 -1.64 14.98
CA LEU A 300 -22.65 -2.93 15.01
C LEU A 300 -21.73 -4.14 14.77
N GLY A 301 -20.76 -4.03 13.85
CA GLY A 301 -19.78 -5.10 13.62
C GLY A 301 -18.82 -5.25 14.79
N LEU A 302 -18.47 -4.14 15.44
CA LEU A 302 -17.60 -4.10 16.61
C LEU A 302 -18.29 -4.68 17.86
N SER A 303 -19.57 -4.38 18.07
CA SER A 303 -20.33 -4.86 19.24
C SER A 303 -20.51 -6.39 19.28
N GLN A 304 -20.34 -7.08 18.15
CA GLN A 304 -20.44 -8.54 18.07
C GLN A 304 -19.09 -9.28 18.20
N THR A 305 -17.97 -8.57 18.31
CA THR A 305 -16.67 -9.23 18.51
C THR A 305 -16.46 -9.59 19.98
N LYS A 306 -15.94 -10.79 20.25
CA LYS A 306 -15.49 -11.19 21.60
C LYS A 306 -14.53 -10.15 22.21
N ASN A 307 -13.73 -9.52 21.35
CA ASN A 307 -12.76 -8.47 21.67
C ASN A 307 -13.38 -7.16 22.19
N PHE A 308 -14.67 -6.87 21.93
CA PHE A 308 -15.32 -5.66 22.44
C PHE A 308 -15.66 -5.79 23.93
N ALA A 309 -16.22 -6.94 24.35
CA ALA A 309 -16.42 -7.23 25.76
C ALA A 309 -15.08 -7.36 26.51
N GLU A 310 -14.08 -8.01 25.89
CA GLU A 310 -12.72 -8.12 26.45
C GLU A 310 -11.98 -6.78 26.59
N HIS A 311 -12.29 -5.77 25.75
CA HIS A 311 -11.76 -4.41 25.94
C HIS A 311 -12.18 -3.79 27.28
N PHE A 312 -13.37 -4.15 27.77
CA PHE A 312 -13.87 -3.66 29.06
C PHE A 312 -13.47 -4.57 30.23
N THR A 313 -13.25 -5.87 29.99
CA THR A 313 -12.91 -6.82 31.07
C THR A 313 -11.41 -7.04 31.25
N ASN A 314 -10.57 -6.76 30.25
CA ASN A 314 -9.12 -6.93 30.31
C ASN A 314 -8.37 -5.77 29.62
N PRO A 315 -8.48 -4.53 30.15
CA PRO A 315 -7.97 -3.32 29.51
C PRO A 315 -6.45 -3.37 29.21
N ASP A 316 -5.68 -4.12 30.00
CA ASP A 316 -4.23 -4.26 29.85
C ASP A 316 -3.79 -5.07 28.62
N ARG A 317 -4.70 -5.85 28.01
CA ARG A 317 -4.42 -6.65 26.79
C ARG A 317 -4.94 -6.00 25.51
N THR A 318 -5.38 -4.75 25.59
CA THR A 318 -5.93 -4.03 24.43
C THR A 318 -4.83 -3.47 23.53
N SER A 319 -5.17 -3.20 22.26
CA SER A 319 -4.25 -2.50 21.34
C SER A 319 -3.88 -1.10 21.84
N ALA A 320 -4.71 -0.47 22.67
CA ALA A 320 -4.42 0.80 23.31
C ALA A 320 -3.36 0.64 24.40
N ALA A 321 -3.43 -0.40 25.23
CA ALA A 321 -2.42 -0.70 26.25
C ALA A 321 -1.04 -0.99 25.63
N VAL A 322 -0.99 -1.79 24.56
CA VAL A 322 0.27 -2.05 23.83
C VAL A 322 0.86 -0.75 23.26
N ARG A 323 0.02 0.13 22.68
CA ARG A 323 0.50 1.45 22.23
C ARG A 323 0.99 2.29 23.39
N TYR A 324 0.28 2.34 24.51
CA TYR A 324 0.73 3.08 25.69
C TYR A 324 2.11 2.58 26.16
N GLN A 325 2.32 1.26 26.20
CA GLN A 325 3.62 0.67 26.50
C GLN A 325 4.69 1.11 25.49
N ILE A 326 4.40 1.10 24.18
CA ILE A 326 5.34 1.57 23.16
C ILE A 326 5.76 3.02 23.41
N TRP A 327 4.81 3.90 23.72
CA TRP A 327 5.09 5.32 23.97
C TRP A 327 5.87 5.51 25.27
N ARG A 328 5.52 4.78 26.32
CA ARG A 328 6.26 4.79 27.60
C ARG A 328 7.70 4.32 27.40
N THR A 329 7.92 3.20 26.72
CA THR A 329 9.27 2.70 26.43
C THR A 329 10.04 3.65 25.53
N THR A 330 9.40 4.26 24.53
CA THR A 330 10.03 5.29 23.68
C THR A 330 10.53 6.45 24.53
N TRP A 331 9.75 6.88 25.53
CA TRP A 331 10.16 7.93 26.45
C TRP A 331 11.38 7.54 27.29
N GLU A 332 11.44 6.30 27.80
CA GLU A 332 12.62 5.80 28.51
C GLU A 332 13.85 5.69 27.60
N ILE A 333 13.68 5.23 26.35
CA ILE A 333 14.76 5.22 25.35
C ILE A 333 15.32 6.64 25.13
N ILE A 334 14.46 7.66 25.02
CA ILE A 334 14.90 9.05 24.83
C ILE A 334 15.72 9.52 26.04
N LYS A 335 15.34 9.15 27.27
CA LYS A 335 16.11 9.50 28.47
C LYS A 335 17.49 8.84 28.49
N HIS A 336 17.56 7.56 28.13
CA HIS A 336 18.81 6.79 28.17
C HIS A 336 19.73 7.06 26.97
N HIS A 337 19.17 7.36 25.80
CA HIS A 337 19.88 7.54 24.54
C HIS A 337 19.43 8.83 23.80
N PRO A 338 19.62 10.02 24.38
CA PRO A 338 18.99 11.27 23.89
C PRO A 338 19.50 11.76 22.53
N LEU A 339 20.76 11.47 22.17
CA LEU A 339 21.38 11.98 20.95
C LEU A 339 21.17 11.07 19.74
N PHE A 340 21.43 9.77 19.89
CA PHE A 340 21.44 8.82 18.77
C PHE A 340 20.29 7.80 18.83
N GLY A 341 19.57 7.72 19.95
CA GLY A 341 18.59 6.66 20.20
C GLY A 341 19.21 5.27 20.17
N VAL A 342 18.39 4.27 19.89
CA VAL A 342 18.79 2.85 19.76
C VAL A 342 18.79 2.35 18.31
N GLY A 343 18.51 3.25 17.36
CA GLY A 343 18.31 2.92 15.95
C GLY A 343 16.88 2.48 15.63
N PRO A 344 16.44 2.66 14.38
CA PRO A 344 15.13 2.16 13.95
C PRO A 344 15.10 0.62 14.03
N ASN A 345 13.92 0.08 14.31
CA ASN A 345 13.67 -1.36 14.42
C ASN A 345 14.50 -2.10 15.50
N ASN A 346 14.88 -1.39 16.58
CA ASN A 346 15.59 -1.92 17.77
C ASN A 346 14.78 -1.63 19.05
N PHE A 347 13.46 -1.76 18.98
CA PHE A 347 12.56 -1.46 20.11
C PHE A 347 12.47 -2.63 21.12
N GLU A 348 12.92 -3.83 20.74
CA GLU A 348 12.83 -5.08 21.51
C GLU A 348 13.92 -5.24 22.56
#